data_AF-A0A2G9P887-F1
#
_entry.id   AF-A0A2G9P887-F1
#
_cell.length_a   1.000
_cell.length_b   1.000
_cell.length_c   1.000
_cell.angle_alpha   90.00
_cell.angle_beta   90.00
_cell.angle_gamma   90.00
#
_symmetry.space_group_name_H-M   'P 1'
#
loop_
_entity.id
_entity.type
_entity.pdbx_description
1 polymer ?
#
loop_
_entity_poly.entity_id
_entity_poly.type
_entity_poly.pdbx_seq_one_letter_code
_entity_poly.pdbx_strand_id
1 'polypeptide(L)'
;MPALRSRTGSSRLQHLSSLESSFTLNHSTGVTEADILHQALLEGNCSTEVSLTVLDTISFFTQTFRTQLLNSDCHNSLMKKVFDIYLAFLKNGQSEICLKHVFASLRSFISKFPSAFFKGRVDMCAAFCYEVLKCCTSKLNSTRNEASALLYLLMRSNFEFTKRRTFLRTHLQVSHYREILLIALSPSSFSYMTTAKAC
;
A
#
# COMPACT_ATOMS: atom_id res chain seq x y z
N MET A 1 1.86 63.27 -5.21
CA MET A 1 1.78 61.79 -5.27
C MET A 1 1.02 61.33 -4.02
N PRO A 2 -0.01 60.46 -4.13
CA PRO A 2 -1.23 60.52 -3.33
C PRO A 2 -1.37 59.41 -2.25
N ALA A 3 -2.51 59.47 -1.53
CA ALA A 3 -2.90 58.72 -0.35
C ALA A 3 -3.90 57.55 -0.61
N LEU A 4 -3.91 56.60 0.33
CA LEU A 4 -5.04 55.83 0.93
C LEU A 4 -6.04 54.98 0.10
N ARG A 5 -6.02 53.67 0.47
CA ARG A 5 -7.14 52.78 0.88
C ARG A 5 -7.97 52.00 -0.17
N SER A 6 -7.72 50.68 -0.16
CA SER A 6 -8.63 49.52 -0.21
C SER A 6 -9.92 49.59 -1.03
N ARG A 7 -10.10 48.63 -1.96
CA ARG A 7 -11.27 47.72 -2.10
C ARG A 7 -11.23 46.93 -3.41
N THR A 8 -10.77 45.68 -3.40
CA THR A 8 -11.15 44.65 -4.40
C THR A 8 -10.92 43.25 -3.83
N GLY A 9 -11.97 42.62 -3.30
CA GLY A 9 -11.84 41.28 -2.73
C GLY A 9 -13.17 40.59 -2.36
N SER A 10 -14.25 40.83 -3.11
CA SER A 10 -15.57 40.25 -2.79
C SER A 10 -16.23 39.46 -3.92
N SER A 11 -15.53 39.14 -5.01
CA SER A 11 -16.09 38.30 -6.08
C SER A 11 -15.77 36.81 -5.95
N ARG A 12 -14.76 36.42 -5.16
CA ARG A 12 -14.40 34.99 -4.96
C ARG A 12 -15.22 34.27 -3.89
N LEU A 13 -15.83 34.99 -2.95
CA LEU A 13 -16.68 34.36 -1.92
C LEU A 13 -18.09 34.01 -2.43
N GLN A 14 -18.61 34.72 -3.43
CA GLN A 14 -19.95 34.42 -3.97
C GLN A 14 -20.01 33.09 -4.74
N HIS A 15 -18.88 32.64 -5.31
CA HIS A 15 -18.82 31.34 -5.99
C HIS A 15 -18.71 30.15 -5.03
N LEU A 16 -18.33 30.39 -3.77
CA LEU A 16 -18.27 29.35 -2.73
C LEU A 16 -19.63 29.15 -2.06
N SER A 17 -20.43 30.22 -1.88
CA SER A 17 -21.82 30.10 -1.38
C SER A 17 -22.76 29.38 -2.35
N SER A 18 -22.46 29.38 -3.66
CA SER A 18 -23.27 28.66 -4.66
C SER A 18 -23.07 27.14 -4.62
N LEU A 19 -22.00 26.64 -4.00
CA LEU A 19 -21.74 25.21 -3.83
C LEU A 19 -22.31 24.66 -2.51
N GLU A 20 -22.58 25.53 -1.52
CA GLU A 20 -23.17 25.12 -0.25
C GLU A 20 -24.71 25.05 -0.30
N SER A 21 -25.32 25.76 -1.25
CA SER A 21 -26.79 25.84 -1.38
C SER A 21 -27.45 24.64 -2.09
N SER A 22 -26.68 23.62 -2.51
CA SER A 22 -27.23 22.40 -3.13
C SER A 22 -27.54 21.29 -2.12
N PHE A 23 -27.34 21.52 -0.81
CA PHE A 23 -27.65 20.54 0.24
C PHE A 23 -29.08 20.63 0.79
N THR A 24 -29.95 21.48 0.24
CA THR A 24 -31.34 21.60 0.68
C THR A 24 -32.32 21.03 -0.36
N LEU A 25 -32.64 19.74 -0.19
CA LEU A 25 -33.97 19.17 -0.36
C LEU A 25 -34.79 19.60 -1.60
N ASN A 26 -34.42 19.13 -2.78
CA ASN A 26 -35.39 18.82 -3.85
C ASN A 26 -35.44 17.30 -4.06
N HIS A 27 -35.97 16.61 -3.06
CA HIS A 27 -36.32 15.18 -3.14
C HIS A 27 -37.64 15.01 -3.91
N SER A 28 -37.64 15.34 -5.21
CA SER A 28 -38.83 15.17 -6.05
C SER A 28 -38.54 15.07 -7.55
N THR A 29 -37.42 14.45 -7.94
CA THR A 29 -37.20 13.90 -9.29
C THR A 29 -36.24 12.72 -9.13
N GLY A 30 -36.64 11.52 -9.55
CA GLY A 30 -35.95 10.27 -9.25
C GLY A 30 -34.45 10.33 -9.54
N VAL A 31 -33.64 10.01 -8.52
CA VAL A 31 -32.19 9.85 -8.66
C VAL A 31 -31.96 8.81 -9.77
N THR A 32 -31.29 9.20 -10.84
CA THR A 32 -31.06 8.28 -11.96
C THR A 32 -29.95 7.30 -11.61
N GLU A 33 -29.94 6.12 -12.22
CA GLU A 33 -28.85 5.15 -12.05
C GLU A 33 -27.48 5.77 -12.37
N ALA A 34 -27.44 6.68 -13.35
CA ALA A 34 -26.24 7.43 -13.70
C ALA A 34 -25.73 8.33 -12.56
N ASP A 35 -26.64 8.98 -11.82
CA ASP A 35 -26.27 9.84 -10.67
C ASP A 35 -25.71 9.00 -9.52
N ILE A 36 -26.29 7.82 -9.27
CA ILE A 36 -25.80 6.88 -8.24
C ILE A 36 -24.40 6.37 -8.60
N LEU A 37 -24.18 5.96 -9.86
CA LEU A 37 -22.87 5.51 -10.33
C LEU A 37 -21.83 6.63 -10.27
N HIS A 38 -22.21 7.85 -10.66
CA HIS A 38 -21.32 9.01 -10.58
C HIS A 38 -20.91 9.29 -9.13
N GLN A 39 -21.86 9.29 -8.19
CA GLN A 39 -21.59 9.48 -6.77
C GLN A 39 -20.66 8.39 -6.22
N ALA A 40 -20.91 7.11 -6.56
CA ALA A 40 -20.06 6.00 -6.14
C ALA A 40 -18.61 6.12 -6.66
N LEU A 41 -18.41 6.64 -7.88
CA LEU A 41 -17.09 6.91 -8.42
C LEU A 41 -16.36 8.03 -7.67
N LEU A 42 -17.06 9.11 -7.34
CA LEU A 42 -16.49 10.21 -6.56
C LEU A 42 -16.07 9.75 -5.17
N GLU A 43 -16.91 8.97 -4.49
CA GLU A 43 -16.61 8.39 -3.18
C GLU A 43 -15.43 7.41 -3.24
N GLY A 44 -15.36 6.57 -4.28
CA GLY A 44 -14.24 5.66 -4.51
C GLY A 44 -12.90 6.38 -4.77
N ASN A 45 -12.94 7.49 -5.51
CA ASN A 45 -11.77 8.34 -5.73
C ASN A 45 -11.33 9.04 -4.45
N CYS A 46 -12.27 9.63 -3.70
CA CYS A 46 -11.99 10.25 -2.41
C CYS A 46 -11.39 9.24 -1.42
N SER A 47 -11.95 8.02 -1.34
CA SER A 47 -11.38 6.94 -0.53
C SER A 47 -9.96 6.57 -0.95
N THR A 48 -9.66 6.59 -2.26
CA THR A 48 -8.31 6.35 -2.77
C THR A 48 -7.35 7.47 -2.36
N GLU A 49 -7.75 8.73 -2.48
CA GLU A 49 -6.93 9.89 -2.07
C GLU A 49 -6.61 9.89 -0.58
N VAL A 50 -7.61 9.59 0.27
CA VAL A 50 -7.42 9.45 1.72
C VAL A 50 -6.43 8.31 2.00
N SER A 51 -6.56 7.20 1.30
CA SER A 51 -5.67 6.03 1.45
C SER A 51 -4.22 6.37 1.08
N LEU A 52 -4.01 7.11 -0.02
CA LEU A 52 -2.69 7.59 -0.42
C LEU A 52 -2.12 8.61 0.57
N THR A 53 -2.95 9.51 1.11
CA THR A 53 -2.53 10.47 2.13
C THR A 53 -2.04 9.78 3.41
N VAL A 54 -2.76 8.74 3.86
CA VAL A 54 -2.33 7.93 5.01
C VAL A 54 -1.03 7.18 4.69
N LEU A 55 -0.88 6.68 3.46
CA LEU A 55 0.34 6.00 3.03
C LEU A 55 1.57 6.92 2.98
N ASP A 56 1.39 8.17 2.53
CA ASP A 56 2.44 9.18 2.53
C ASP A 56 2.80 9.60 3.96
N THR A 57 1.78 9.77 4.81
CA THR A 57 1.96 10.10 6.23
C THR A 57 2.75 9.00 6.95
N ILE A 58 2.44 7.71 6.72
CA ILE A 58 3.19 6.62 7.35
C ILE A 58 4.61 6.53 6.79
N SER A 59 4.81 6.76 5.49
CA SER A 59 6.14 6.81 4.89
C SER A 59 7.02 7.89 5.53
N PHE A 60 6.49 9.11 5.65
CA PHE A 60 7.15 10.23 6.32
C PHE A 60 7.41 9.93 7.80
N PHE A 61 6.43 9.34 8.49
CA PHE A 61 6.59 8.91 9.89
C PHE A 61 7.76 7.92 10.04
N THR A 62 7.84 6.89 9.18
CA THR A 62 8.92 5.89 9.27
C THR A 62 10.31 6.49 9.00
N GLN A 63 10.38 7.54 8.19
CA GLN A 63 11.61 8.27 7.92
C GLN A 63 12.03 9.12 9.13
N THR A 64 11.09 9.89 9.68
CA THR A 64 11.35 10.81 10.79
C THR A 64 11.66 10.07 12.09
N PHE A 65 10.91 9.01 12.39
CA PHE A 65 11.05 8.24 13.63
C PHE A 65 11.91 6.98 13.47
N ARG A 66 12.80 6.95 12.47
CA ARG A 66 13.63 5.79 12.13
C ARG A 66 14.39 5.21 13.34
N THR A 67 15.01 6.06 14.15
CA THR A 67 15.77 5.60 15.34
C THR A 67 14.86 4.91 16.35
N GLN A 68 13.68 5.48 16.61
CA GLN A 68 12.71 4.90 17.53
C GLN A 68 12.17 3.56 17.02
N LEU A 69 11.96 3.46 15.70
CA LEU A 69 11.53 2.24 15.05
C LEU A 69 12.59 1.14 15.10
N LEU A 70 13.87 1.48 14.98
CA LEU A 70 14.99 0.54 15.08
C LEU A 70 15.32 0.10 16.52
N ASN A 71 14.78 0.78 17.53
CA ASN A 71 14.98 0.38 18.93
C ASN A 71 14.54 -1.06 19.18
N SER A 72 15.26 -1.75 20.06
CA SER A 72 15.01 -3.15 20.40
C SER A 72 14.93 -4.05 19.16
N ASP A 73 15.79 -3.79 18.16
CA ASP A 73 15.83 -4.56 16.91
C ASP A 73 14.52 -4.57 16.11
N CYS A 74 13.76 -3.47 16.19
CA CYS A 74 12.40 -3.36 15.62
C CYS A 74 11.32 -4.18 16.36
N HIS A 75 11.61 -4.76 17.52
CA HIS A 75 10.62 -5.46 18.36
C HIS A 75 9.94 -4.55 19.38
N ASN A 76 9.54 -3.36 18.94
CA ASN A 76 8.81 -2.40 19.75
C ASN A 76 7.36 -2.27 19.28
N SER A 77 6.49 -1.79 20.18
CA SER A 77 5.06 -1.63 19.91
C SER A 77 4.78 -0.60 18.79
N LEU A 78 5.66 0.38 18.61
CA LEU A 78 5.53 1.38 17.57
C LEU A 78 5.71 0.77 16.18
N MET A 79 6.76 -0.03 15.98
CA MET A 79 6.96 -0.79 14.75
C MET A 79 5.77 -1.68 14.44
N LYS A 80 5.19 -2.33 15.47
CA LYS A 80 3.99 -3.13 15.30
C LYS A 80 2.80 -2.31 14.79
N LYS A 81 2.55 -1.13 15.37
CA LYS A 81 1.48 -0.24 14.88
C LYS A 81 1.71 0.20 13.44
N VAL A 82 2.94 0.55 13.07
CA VAL A 82 3.30 0.92 11.69
C VAL A 82 3.02 -0.25 10.74
N PHE A 83 3.45 -1.45 11.10
CA PHE A 83 3.24 -2.65 10.31
C PHE A 83 1.75 -3.03 10.20
N ASP A 84 0.96 -2.88 11.27
CA ASP A 84 -0.47 -3.15 11.28
C ASP A 84 -1.24 -2.23 10.30
N ILE A 85 -0.79 -0.98 10.12
CA ILE A 85 -1.35 -0.05 9.12
C ILE A 85 -1.11 -0.58 7.70
N TYR A 86 0.11 -1.01 7.39
CA TYR A 86 0.41 -1.63 6.09
C TYR A 86 -0.41 -2.91 5.86
N LEU A 87 -0.59 -3.72 6.91
CA LEU A 87 -1.38 -4.94 6.82
C LEU A 87 -2.87 -4.62 6.60
N ALA A 88 -3.39 -3.54 7.20
CA ALA A 88 -4.74 -3.08 6.98
C ALA A 88 -4.98 -2.66 5.52
N PHE A 89 -4.00 -2.00 4.88
CA PHE A 89 -4.07 -1.69 3.45
C PHE A 89 -4.13 -2.94 2.56
N LEU A 90 -3.43 -4.02 2.92
CA LEU A 90 -3.48 -5.26 2.14
C LEU A 90 -4.78 -6.04 2.38
N LYS A 91 -5.33 -6.00 3.60
CA LYS A 91 -6.57 -6.69 3.98
C LYS A 91 -7.80 -6.07 3.35
N ASN A 92 -7.85 -4.75 3.34
CA ASN A 92 -8.99 -4.00 2.81
C ASN A 92 -8.80 -3.90 1.31
N GLY A 93 -9.76 -4.39 0.51
CA GLY A 93 -9.68 -4.34 -0.96
C GLY A 93 -9.58 -2.90 -1.47
N GLN A 94 -8.36 -2.40 -1.64
CA GLN A 94 -8.08 -1.06 -2.14
C GLN A 94 -8.30 -0.95 -3.65
N SER A 95 -8.38 0.28 -4.15
CA SER A 95 -8.27 0.53 -5.59
C SER A 95 -6.91 0.06 -6.13
N GLU A 96 -6.85 -0.28 -7.42
CA GLU A 96 -5.61 -0.74 -8.06
C GLU A 96 -4.48 0.28 -7.92
N ILE A 97 -4.82 1.57 -8.03
CA ILE A 97 -3.87 2.69 -7.90
C ILE A 97 -3.27 2.68 -6.50
N CYS A 98 -4.12 2.70 -5.46
CA CYS A 98 -3.65 2.67 -4.08
C CYS A 98 -2.76 1.45 -3.82
N LEU A 99 -3.18 0.27 -4.27
CA LEU A 99 -2.44 -0.96 -4.02
C LEU A 99 -1.03 -0.96 -4.66
N LYS A 100 -0.86 -0.36 -5.84
CA LYS A 100 0.47 -0.14 -6.46
C LYS A 100 1.38 0.69 -5.56
N HIS A 101 0.86 1.78 -5.01
CA HIS A 101 1.62 2.62 -4.08
C HIS A 101 1.91 1.88 -2.76
N VAL A 102 0.97 1.10 -2.25
CA VAL A 102 1.16 0.25 -1.07
C VAL A 102 2.31 -0.74 -1.29
N PHE A 103 2.33 -1.45 -2.44
CA PHE A 103 3.43 -2.35 -2.77
C PHE A 103 4.77 -1.62 -2.88
N ALA A 104 4.82 -0.46 -3.51
CA ALA A 104 6.05 0.34 -3.60
C ALA A 104 6.56 0.77 -2.21
N SER A 105 5.66 1.25 -1.35
CA SER A 105 5.96 1.65 0.02
C SER A 105 6.45 0.45 0.86
N LEU A 106 5.82 -0.71 0.71
CA LEU A 106 6.23 -1.97 1.35
C LEU A 106 7.62 -2.43 0.92
N ARG A 107 7.98 -2.35 -0.37
CA ARG A 107 9.34 -2.66 -0.83
C ARG A 107 10.38 -1.77 -0.16
N SER A 108 10.08 -0.47 -0.06
CA SER A 108 10.93 0.50 0.64
C SER A 108 11.05 0.14 2.13
N PHE A 109 9.93 -0.21 2.77
CA PHE A 109 9.87 -0.57 4.18
C PHE A 109 10.70 -1.83 4.49
N ILE A 110 10.55 -2.91 3.73
CA ILE A 110 11.33 -4.16 3.88
C ILE A 110 12.82 -3.89 3.76
N SER A 111 13.21 -3.08 2.76
CA SER A 111 14.61 -2.72 2.51
C SER A 111 15.21 -1.89 3.66
N LYS A 112 14.40 -1.00 4.26
CA LYS A 112 14.81 -0.10 5.35
C LYS A 112 14.84 -0.76 6.72
N PHE A 113 14.00 -1.77 6.95
CA PHE A 113 13.78 -2.41 8.25
C PHE A 113 13.79 -3.95 8.16
N PRO A 114 14.85 -4.58 7.62
CA PRO A 114 14.88 -6.04 7.45
C PRO A 114 14.84 -6.80 8.79
N SER A 115 15.38 -6.22 9.87
CA SER A 115 15.31 -6.80 11.22
C SER A 115 13.89 -6.98 11.74
N ALA A 116 12.93 -6.14 11.32
CA ALA A 116 11.53 -6.26 11.71
C ALA A 116 10.88 -7.57 11.22
N PHE A 117 11.36 -8.10 10.09
CA PHE A 117 10.83 -9.32 9.49
C PHE A 117 11.63 -10.58 9.84
N PHE A 118 12.95 -10.44 10.01
CA PHE A 118 13.88 -11.59 10.04
C PHE A 118 14.61 -11.79 11.37
N LYS A 119 14.58 -10.80 12.27
CA LYS A 119 15.08 -10.94 13.65
C LYS A 119 13.88 -11.25 14.57
N GLY A 120 14.07 -12.02 15.64
CA GLY A 120 13.03 -12.27 16.66
C GLY A 120 11.78 -13.06 16.23
N ARG A 121 10.61 -12.63 16.71
CA ARG A 121 9.30 -13.33 16.59
C ARG A 121 8.78 -13.32 15.14
N VAL A 122 8.35 -14.48 14.65
CA VAL A 122 7.97 -14.72 13.23
C VAL A 122 6.57 -14.20 12.88
N ASP A 123 5.83 -13.69 13.86
CA ASP A 123 4.39 -13.40 13.73
C ASP A 123 4.08 -12.34 12.66
N MET A 124 4.90 -11.28 12.56
CA MET A 124 4.72 -10.23 11.56
C MET A 124 4.98 -10.74 10.14
N CYS A 125 6.06 -11.50 9.95
CA CYS A 125 6.41 -12.04 8.64
C CYS A 125 5.34 -13.02 8.15
N ALA A 126 4.83 -13.88 9.03
CA ALA A 126 3.76 -14.82 8.70
C ALA A 126 2.47 -14.09 8.29
N ALA A 127 2.01 -13.13 9.10
CA ALA A 127 0.83 -12.32 8.79
C ALA A 127 0.99 -11.54 7.47
N PHE A 128 2.18 -10.97 7.24
CA PHE A 128 2.51 -10.28 6.01
C PHE A 128 2.40 -11.18 4.79
N CYS A 129 3.07 -12.35 4.83
CA CYS A 129 3.12 -13.27 3.72
C CYS A 129 1.72 -13.80 3.40
N TYR A 130 0.88 -14.05 4.41
CA TYR A 130 -0.50 -14.46 4.21
C TYR A 130 -1.32 -13.43 3.42
N GLU A 131 -1.22 -12.14 3.75
CA GLU A 131 -1.96 -11.11 2.99
C GLU A 131 -1.40 -10.89 1.58
N VAL A 132 -0.06 -10.88 1.41
CA VAL A 132 0.56 -10.79 0.07
C VAL A 132 0.17 -11.99 -0.80
N LEU A 133 0.03 -13.17 -0.21
CA LEU A 133 -0.42 -14.38 -0.90
C LEU A 133 -1.83 -14.27 -1.46
N LYS A 134 -2.75 -13.67 -0.69
CA LYS A 134 -4.09 -13.37 -1.21
C LYS A 134 -4.00 -12.47 -2.44
N CYS A 135 -3.12 -11.47 -2.43
CA CYS A 135 -2.90 -10.60 -3.58
C CYS A 135 -2.35 -11.37 -4.80
N CYS A 136 -1.54 -12.42 -4.61
CA CYS A 136 -1.08 -13.30 -5.70
C CYS A 136 -2.23 -14.08 -6.38
N THR A 137 -3.37 -14.24 -5.71
CA THR A 137 -4.58 -14.87 -6.27
C THR A 137 -5.58 -13.87 -6.86
N SER A 138 -5.24 -12.58 -6.92
CA SER A 138 -6.10 -11.55 -7.49
C SER A 138 -6.44 -11.82 -8.96
N LYS A 139 -7.65 -11.42 -9.39
CA LYS A 139 -8.08 -11.47 -10.80
C LYS A 139 -7.21 -10.57 -11.69
N LEU A 140 -6.68 -9.48 -11.12
CA LEU A 140 -5.86 -8.50 -11.84
C LEU A 140 -4.42 -8.99 -11.96
N ASN A 141 -3.92 -9.10 -13.19
CA ASN A 141 -2.54 -9.51 -13.47
C ASN A 141 -1.51 -8.54 -12.89
N SER A 142 -1.81 -7.23 -12.95
CA SER A 142 -0.95 -6.19 -12.38
C SER A 142 -0.73 -6.41 -10.87
N THR A 143 -1.80 -6.67 -10.11
CA THR A 143 -1.71 -7.00 -8.69
C THR A 143 -0.90 -8.25 -8.42
N ARG A 144 -1.12 -9.34 -9.16
CA ARG A 144 -0.37 -10.59 -8.97
C ARG A 144 1.13 -10.42 -9.20
N ASN A 145 1.51 -9.66 -10.23
CA ASN A 145 2.91 -9.40 -10.55
C ASN A 145 3.60 -8.61 -9.42
N GLU A 146 2.93 -7.57 -8.92
CA GLU A 146 3.48 -6.74 -7.84
C GLU A 146 3.61 -7.51 -6.52
N ALA A 147 2.62 -8.34 -6.20
CA ALA A 147 2.65 -9.22 -5.02
C ALA A 147 3.76 -10.28 -5.12
N SER A 148 3.92 -10.91 -6.28
CA SER A 148 4.97 -11.91 -6.53
C SER A 148 6.37 -11.29 -6.43
N ALA A 149 6.56 -10.08 -6.97
CA ALA A 149 7.81 -9.34 -6.86
C ALA A 149 8.13 -8.99 -5.39
N LEU A 150 7.12 -8.59 -4.62
CA LEU A 150 7.28 -8.31 -3.19
C LEU A 150 7.66 -9.56 -2.39
N LEU A 151 7.05 -10.71 -2.70
CA LEU A 151 7.39 -11.97 -2.05
C LEU A 151 8.80 -12.43 -2.39
N TYR A 152 9.21 -12.29 -3.65
CA TYR A 152 10.58 -12.56 -4.06
C TYR A 152 11.58 -11.68 -3.31
N LEU A 153 11.26 -10.39 -3.14
CA LEU A 153 12.08 -9.47 -2.34
C LEU A 153 12.21 -9.96 -0.89
N LEU A 154 11.13 -10.40 -0.24
CA LEU A 154 11.19 -10.95 1.13
C LEU A 154 12.11 -12.18 1.20
N MET A 155 11.97 -13.12 0.27
CA MET A 155 12.80 -14.33 0.23
C MET A 155 14.28 -13.96 0.04
N ARG A 156 14.58 -13.03 -0.85
CA ARG A 156 15.93 -12.52 -1.08
C ARG A 156 16.49 -11.83 0.16
N SER A 157 15.74 -10.92 0.77
CA SER A 157 16.16 -10.21 1.98
C SER A 157 16.35 -11.16 3.17
N ASN A 158 15.54 -12.21 3.29
CA ASN A 158 15.74 -13.26 4.29
C ASN A 158 17.08 -13.99 4.12
N PHE A 159 17.41 -14.34 2.87
CA PHE A 159 18.66 -15.02 2.54
C PHE A 159 19.90 -14.14 2.82
N GLU A 160 19.82 -12.86 2.45
CA GLU A 160 20.87 -11.87 2.72
C GLU A 160 21.03 -11.64 4.24
N PHE A 161 19.92 -11.52 4.98
CA PHE A 161 19.93 -11.27 6.42
C PHE A 161 20.53 -12.44 7.22
N THR A 162 20.30 -13.68 6.80
CA THR A 162 20.81 -14.88 7.48
C THR A 162 22.27 -15.23 7.13
N LYS A 163 23.01 -14.31 6.48
CA LYS A 163 24.40 -14.50 6.02
C LYS A 163 24.59 -15.79 5.22
N ARG A 164 23.55 -16.24 4.49
CA ARG A 164 23.57 -17.48 3.69
C ARG A 164 23.82 -18.77 4.50
N ARG A 165 23.69 -18.75 5.83
CA ARG A 165 24.05 -19.89 6.71
C ARG A 165 22.88 -20.82 7.09
N THR A 166 21.64 -20.44 6.82
CA THR A 166 20.47 -21.26 7.15
C THR A 166 19.78 -21.71 5.88
N PHE A 167 20.25 -22.83 5.31
CA PHE A 167 19.47 -23.61 4.35
C PHE A 167 18.34 -24.39 5.05
N LEU A 168 18.44 -24.63 6.37
CA LEU A 168 17.50 -25.44 7.15
C LEU A 168 16.29 -24.68 7.74
N ARG A 169 16.44 -23.41 8.13
CA ARG A 169 15.28 -22.62 8.63
C ARG A 169 14.32 -22.26 7.51
N THR A 170 14.85 -22.17 6.30
CA THR A 170 14.08 -22.14 5.07
C THR A 170 13.24 -23.39 4.94
N HIS A 171 13.67 -24.62 5.24
CA HIS A 171 12.83 -25.81 5.00
C HIS A 171 11.49 -25.84 5.78
N LEU A 172 11.47 -25.27 7.01
CA LEU A 172 10.24 -25.17 7.81
C LEU A 172 9.36 -23.96 7.40
N GLN A 173 9.97 -22.89 6.86
CA GLN A 173 9.23 -21.79 6.23
C GLN A 173 8.73 -22.19 4.82
N VAL A 174 9.57 -22.88 4.04
CA VAL A 174 9.42 -23.29 2.63
C VAL A 174 8.30 -24.30 2.47
N SER A 175 7.93 -25.07 3.48
CA SER A 175 6.73 -25.92 3.37
C SER A 175 5.46 -25.10 3.08
N HIS A 176 5.38 -23.84 3.56
CA HIS A 176 4.33 -22.89 3.16
C HIS A 176 4.63 -22.15 1.84
N TYR A 177 5.90 -21.91 1.49
CA TYR A 177 6.28 -21.19 0.25
C TYR A 177 6.48 -22.05 -0.99
N ARG A 178 6.45 -23.39 -0.89
CA ARG A 178 6.73 -24.30 -2.01
C ARG A 178 5.59 -24.33 -3.03
N GLU A 179 4.35 -24.28 -2.56
CA GLU A 179 3.16 -24.12 -3.42
C GLU A 179 3.15 -22.73 -4.09
N ILE A 180 3.68 -21.74 -3.38
CA ILE A 180 3.79 -20.36 -3.85
C ILE A 180 4.80 -20.21 -4.98
N LEU A 181 5.95 -20.89 -4.89
CA LEU A 181 6.93 -20.93 -5.96
C LEU A 181 6.38 -21.67 -7.18
N LEU A 182 5.56 -22.71 -7.00
CA LEU A 182 4.91 -23.43 -8.10
C LEU A 182 3.83 -22.59 -8.81
N ILE A 183 3.09 -21.75 -8.08
CA ILE A 183 2.11 -20.82 -8.65
C ILE A 183 2.81 -19.64 -9.35
N ALA A 184 3.88 -19.10 -8.76
CA ALA A 184 4.67 -18.01 -9.36
C ALA A 184 5.53 -18.46 -10.56
N LEU A 185 5.90 -19.75 -10.65
CA LEU A 185 6.63 -20.36 -11.76
C LEU A 185 5.72 -21.02 -12.82
N SER A 186 4.40 -20.84 -12.74
CA SER A 186 3.50 -21.31 -13.80
C SER A 186 3.93 -20.70 -15.15
N PRO A 187 4.07 -21.49 -16.23
CA PRO A 187 4.69 -21.08 -17.50
C PRO A 187 4.06 -19.85 -18.17
N SER A 188 2.81 -19.52 -17.81
CA SER A 188 2.07 -18.36 -18.30
C SER A 188 2.64 -17.00 -17.87
N SER A 189 3.41 -16.93 -16.77
CA SER A 189 4.07 -15.69 -16.30
C SER A 189 5.50 -15.54 -16.81
N PHE A 190 6.11 -16.62 -17.31
CA PHE A 190 7.52 -16.64 -17.72
C PHE A 190 7.76 -15.90 -19.05
N SER A 191 6.72 -15.73 -19.87
CA SER A 191 6.84 -15.05 -21.17
C SER A 191 7.20 -13.56 -21.08
N TYR A 192 7.04 -12.93 -19.90
CA TYR A 192 7.40 -11.52 -19.68
C TYR A 192 8.80 -11.34 -19.06
N MET A 193 9.41 -12.40 -18.52
CA MET A 193 10.69 -12.29 -17.80
C MET A 193 11.91 -12.61 -18.67
N THR A 194 11.70 -13.23 -19.84
CA THR A 194 12.77 -13.47 -20.82
C THR A 194 13.15 -12.20 -21.60
N THR A 195 12.27 -11.20 -21.67
CA THR A 195 12.54 -9.94 -22.40
C THR A 195 13.37 -8.93 -21.61
N ALA A 196 13.42 -9.05 -20.28
CA ALA A 196 14.20 -8.15 -19.42
C ALA A 196 15.66 -8.60 -19.19
N LYS A 197 16.10 -9.70 -19.82
CA LYS A 197 17.50 -10.15 -19.88
C LYS A 197 18.17 -9.89 -21.24
N ALA A 198 17.50 -9.16 -22.14
CA ALA A 198 17.97 -8.87 -23.49
C ALA A 198 18.26 -7.38 -23.78
N CYS A 199 18.31 -6.52 -22.76
CA CYS A 199 18.85 -5.16 -22.86
C CYS A 199 19.77 -4.85 -21.69
#